data_AF-A0AAU2N1G9-F1
#
_entry.id   AF-A0AAU2N1G9-F1
#
_cell.length_a   1.000
_cell.length_b   1.000
_cell.length_c   1.000
_cell.angle_alpha   90.00
_cell.angle_beta   90.00
_cell.angle_gamma   90.00
#
_symmetry.space_group_name_H-M   'P 1'
#
loop_
_entity.id
_entity.type
_entity.pdbx_description
1 polymer ?
#
loop_
_entity_poly.entity_id
_entity_poly.type
_entity_poly.pdbx_seq_one_letter_code
_entity_poly.pdbx_strand_id
1 'polypeptide(L)'
;MDKRPPADGGDGCLVGVIRIPVKIVAVLVVLPVRVVWELLAAFGRAAHRHVLGPLYVHVLAPLLRALGWLLATLLKLVFVWPWVGLWRYVLAPVGQGLAWLCRGVYDHLLAPAGRILVTYVLRPLWAALAWLGRGGMRYLLAPLAKGVTWIVWALGMTLFVWPWAALWRWVLAPVGRGIAWLAVAVYRYVLTPVGHGLVRLTAAAFRYLLRPVGLGLAWLAVGLYRYVLAPAGRVLLWAWRVAGRIVGALWRGFQWVGWVLVGWPASRVYRYVLTPVGHAVREVWRTGRAAVREARAAVRQALFGTPPVEPARSRARTLGSTTAADAAPADEISLPRRQG
;
A
#
# COMPACT_ATOMS: atom_id res chain seq x y z
N MET A 1 38.51 -9.02 62.79
CA MET A 1 39.75 -9.23 62.01
C MET A 1 39.89 -8.07 61.06
N ASP A 2 40.76 -7.15 61.44
CA ASP A 2 41.06 -5.90 60.76
C ASP A 2 42.03 -6.20 59.60
N LYS A 3 41.71 -5.80 58.36
CA LYS A 3 42.63 -5.90 57.22
C LYS A 3 42.76 -4.52 56.57
N ARG A 4 43.79 -3.78 56.97
CA ARG A 4 44.30 -2.64 56.21
C ARG A 4 45.12 -3.14 55.02
N PRO A 5 44.92 -2.60 53.81
CA PRO A 5 45.84 -2.84 52.70
C PRO A 5 47.13 -1.99 52.85
N PRO A 6 48.27 -2.46 52.30
CA PRO A 6 49.55 -1.77 52.38
C PRO A 6 49.56 -0.49 51.53
N ALA A 7 50.31 0.50 51.99
CA ALA A 7 50.56 1.74 51.29
C ALA A 7 51.65 1.54 50.22
N ASP A 8 51.24 1.47 48.95
CA ASP A 8 52.15 1.59 47.81
C ASP A 8 52.53 3.07 47.63
N GLY A 9 53.56 3.49 48.35
CA GLY A 9 54.23 4.77 48.16
C GLY A 9 55.31 4.65 47.08
N GLY A 10 55.12 5.33 45.94
CA GLY A 10 56.19 5.53 44.95
C GLY A 10 55.71 5.85 43.54
N ASP A 11 54.76 5.08 43.00
CA ASP A 11 54.38 5.15 41.58
C ASP A 11 53.27 6.17 41.27
N GLY A 12 52.71 6.82 42.29
CA GLY A 12 51.55 7.69 42.17
C GLY A 12 51.81 9.03 41.46
N CYS A 13 53.01 9.61 41.58
CA CYS A 13 53.27 10.96 41.05
C CYS A 13 53.63 10.99 39.56
N LEU A 14 54.49 10.09 39.07
CA LEU A 14 54.87 10.07 37.64
C LEU A 14 53.75 9.49 36.76
N VAL A 15 53.10 8.41 37.21
CA VAL A 15 51.95 7.84 36.49
C VAL A 15 50.75 8.79 36.55
N GLY A 16 50.59 9.53 37.65
CA GLY A 16 49.60 10.60 37.76
C GLY A 16 49.86 11.74 36.78
N VAL A 17 51.07 12.30 36.77
CA VAL A 17 51.46 13.43 35.91
C VAL A 17 51.39 13.08 34.42
N ILE A 18 51.64 11.84 34.02
CA ILE A 18 51.49 11.41 32.61
C ILE A 18 50.04 11.04 32.26
N ARG A 19 49.28 10.44 33.19
CA ARG A 19 47.86 10.11 32.93
C ARG A 19 46.97 11.33 32.85
N ILE A 20 47.28 12.41 33.57
CA ILE A 20 46.47 13.64 33.55
C ILE A 20 46.40 14.23 32.12
N PRO A 21 47.50 14.53 31.42
CA PRO A 21 47.46 15.09 30.06
C PRO A 21 46.90 14.08 29.05
N VAL A 22 47.24 12.80 29.15
CA VAL A 22 46.67 11.77 28.27
C VAL A 22 45.16 11.65 28.45
N LYS A 23 44.65 11.69 29.68
CA LYS A 23 43.20 11.73 29.94
C LYS A 23 42.58 13.02 29.44
N ILE A 24 43.25 14.17 29.58
CA ILE A 24 42.75 15.45 29.07
C ILE A 24 42.64 15.41 27.54
N VAL A 25 43.66 14.93 26.82
CA VAL A 25 43.63 14.81 25.35
C VAL A 25 42.60 13.78 24.90
N ALA A 26 42.54 12.62 25.56
CA ALA A 26 41.54 11.61 25.28
C ALA A 26 40.13 12.15 25.50
N VAL A 27 39.88 12.87 26.60
CA VAL A 27 38.59 13.52 26.87
C VAL A 27 38.33 14.59 25.80
N LEU A 28 39.29 15.44 25.47
CA LEU A 28 39.15 16.53 24.50
C LEU A 28 38.89 16.02 23.07
N VAL A 29 39.36 14.83 22.69
CA VAL A 29 39.15 14.25 21.36
C VAL A 29 37.95 13.30 21.36
N VAL A 30 37.83 12.43 22.35
CA VAL A 30 36.79 11.40 22.42
C VAL A 30 35.45 12.02 22.76
N LEU A 31 35.36 13.03 23.62
CA LEU A 31 34.06 13.69 23.88
C LEU A 31 33.45 14.29 22.61
N PRO A 32 34.12 15.15 21.83
CA PRO A 32 33.50 15.73 20.65
C PRO A 32 33.18 14.67 19.60
N VAL A 33 34.06 13.68 19.38
CA VAL A 33 33.75 12.55 18.48
C VAL A 33 32.51 11.79 18.94
N ARG A 34 32.37 11.56 20.24
CA ARG A 34 31.22 10.85 20.82
C ARG A 34 29.95 11.68 20.79
N VAL A 35 30.05 13.00 21.01
CA VAL A 35 28.92 13.93 20.86
C VAL A 35 28.46 13.98 19.40
N VAL A 36 29.39 14.04 18.45
CA VAL A 36 29.09 13.98 17.01
C VAL A 36 28.43 12.64 16.67
N TRP A 37 28.92 11.52 17.21
CA TRP A 37 28.33 10.20 16.99
C TRP A 37 26.92 10.08 17.61
N GLU A 38 26.72 10.57 18.83
CA GLU A 38 25.42 10.59 19.50
C GLU A 38 24.42 11.49 18.75
N LEU A 39 24.87 12.64 18.22
CA LEU A 39 24.07 13.52 17.37
C LEU A 39 23.72 12.86 16.04
N LEU A 40 24.67 12.17 15.39
CA LEU A 40 24.44 11.47 14.14
C LEU A 40 23.48 10.28 14.33
N ALA A 41 23.65 9.53 15.41
CA ALA A 41 22.77 8.43 15.79
C ALA A 41 21.38 8.94 16.23
N ALA A 42 21.30 10.09 16.91
CA ALA A 42 20.04 10.74 17.23
C ALA A 42 19.33 11.22 15.96
N PHE A 43 20.05 11.81 15.02
CA PHE A 43 19.53 12.24 13.72
C PHE A 43 19.06 11.06 12.89
N GLY A 44 19.83 9.97 12.85
CA GLY A 44 19.44 8.71 12.19
C GLY A 44 18.20 8.07 12.83
N ARG A 45 18.10 8.07 14.17
CA ARG A 45 16.91 7.56 14.89
C ARG A 45 15.68 8.45 14.69
N ALA A 46 15.87 9.77 14.64
CA ALA A 46 14.81 10.74 14.36
C ALA A 46 14.31 10.61 12.91
N ALA A 47 15.22 10.50 11.94
CA ALA A 47 14.89 10.24 10.54
C ALA A 47 14.17 8.89 10.37
N HIS A 48 14.60 7.86 11.10
CA HIS A 48 13.93 6.56 11.07
C HIS A 48 12.51 6.61 11.68
N ARG A 49 12.29 7.34 12.77
CA ARG A 49 10.96 7.46 13.38
C ARG A 49 10.00 8.35 12.61
N HIS A 50 10.48 9.47 12.06
CA HIS A 50 9.62 10.47 11.45
C HIS A 50 9.48 10.33 9.94
N VAL A 51 10.44 9.70 9.26
CA VAL A 51 10.40 9.54 7.80
C VAL A 51 10.22 8.08 7.43
N LEU A 52 11.15 7.20 7.82
CA LEU A 52 11.12 5.79 7.39
C LEU A 52 9.97 5.00 8.01
N GLY A 53 9.65 5.21 9.29
CA GLY A 53 8.56 4.54 10.00
C GLY A 53 7.18 4.80 9.36
N PRO A 54 6.75 6.06 9.20
CA PRO A 54 5.45 6.35 8.59
C PRO A 54 5.42 5.99 7.10
N LEU A 55 6.51 6.18 6.34
CA LEU A 55 6.60 5.71 4.94
C LEU A 55 6.49 4.18 4.84
N TYR A 56 7.16 3.45 5.73
CA TYR A 56 7.10 1.99 5.75
C TYR A 56 5.68 1.50 6.06
N VAL A 57 5.01 2.09 7.05
CA VAL A 57 3.66 1.67 7.45
C VAL A 57 2.59 2.10 6.45
N HIS A 58 2.67 3.32 5.91
CA HIS A 58 1.61 3.88 5.05
C HIS A 58 1.81 3.60 3.57
N VAL A 59 3.05 3.38 3.11
CA VAL A 59 3.35 3.19 1.69
C VAL A 59 3.92 1.81 1.44
N LEU A 60 4.98 1.41 2.16
CA LEU A 60 5.68 0.17 1.84
C LEU A 60 4.90 -1.09 2.26
N ALA A 61 4.24 -1.09 3.42
CA ALA A 61 3.45 -2.20 3.91
C ALA A 61 2.23 -2.52 3.03
N PRO A 62 1.38 -1.55 2.63
CA PRO A 62 0.30 -1.83 1.69
C PRO A 62 0.83 -2.22 0.31
N LEU A 63 1.92 -1.62 -0.15
CA LEU A 63 2.54 -1.96 -1.44
C LEU A 63 3.11 -3.38 -1.45
N LEU A 64 3.82 -3.80 -0.41
CA LEU A 64 4.34 -5.17 -0.26
C LEU A 64 3.21 -6.18 -0.13
N ARG A 65 2.12 -5.82 0.56
CA ARG A 65 0.95 -6.68 0.69
C ARG A 65 0.19 -6.82 -0.63
N ALA A 66 0.06 -5.73 -1.38
CA ALA A 66 -0.51 -5.73 -2.73
C ALA A 66 0.37 -6.54 -3.70
N LEU A 67 1.69 -6.37 -3.63
CA LEU A 67 2.65 -7.13 -4.44
C LEU A 67 2.64 -8.62 -4.10
N GLY A 68 2.55 -8.97 -2.81
CA GLY A 68 2.39 -10.35 -2.37
C GLY A 68 1.07 -10.97 -2.83
N TRP A 69 -0.02 -10.21 -2.81
CA TRP A 69 -1.31 -10.64 -3.35
C TRP A 69 -1.25 -10.86 -4.87
N LEU A 70 -0.63 -9.92 -5.60
CA LEU A 70 -0.41 -10.02 -7.04
C LEU A 70 0.44 -11.25 -7.38
N LEU A 71 1.58 -11.43 -6.69
CA LEU A 71 2.48 -12.56 -6.93
C LEU A 71 1.81 -13.91 -6.61
N ALA A 72 1.06 -14.01 -5.50
CA ALA A 72 0.34 -15.22 -5.14
C ALA A 72 -0.79 -15.53 -6.13
N THR A 73 -1.47 -14.49 -6.63
CA THR A 73 -2.53 -14.63 -7.64
C THR A 73 -1.93 -15.05 -8.97
N LEU A 74 -0.84 -14.41 -9.41
CA LEU A 74 -0.11 -14.75 -10.63
C LEU A 74 0.41 -16.19 -10.58
N LEU A 75 0.97 -16.60 -9.44
CA LEU A 75 1.45 -17.97 -9.25
C LEU A 75 0.30 -18.99 -9.30
N LYS A 76 -0.85 -18.70 -8.67
CA LYS A 76 -2.05 -19.53 -8.81
C LYS A 76 -2.54 -19.59 -10.25
N LEU A 77 -2.52 -18.47 -10.95
CA LEU A 77 -3.04 -18.36 -12.31
C LEU A 77 -2.12 -19.00 -13.34
N VAL A 78 -0.81 -19.02 -13.11
CA VAL A 78 0.20 -19.67 -13.96
C VAL A 78 0.36 -21.15 -13.64
N PHE A 79 0.22 -21.55 -12.37
CA PHE A 79 0.52 -22.93 -11.98
C PHE A 79 -0.74 -23.79 -11.85
N VAL A 80 -1.75 -23.29 -11.15
CA VAL A 80 -2.96 -24.09 -10.84
C VAL A 80 -3.92 -24.10 -12.02
N TRP A 81 -4.18 -22.94 -12.63
CA TRP A 81 -5.16 -22.83 -13.71
C TRP A 81 -4.79 -23.62 -14.97
N PRO A 82 -3.52 -23.60 -15.45
CA PRO A 82 -3.13 -24.37 -16.63
C PRO A 82 -3.12 -25.87 -16.34
N TRP A 83 -2.74 -26.27 -15.13
CA TRP A 83 -2.80 -27.68 -14.74
C TRP A 83 -4.25 -28.19 -14.65
N VAL A 84 -5.16 -27.39 -14.08
CA VAL A 84 -6.59 -27.70 -14.02
C VAL A 84 -7.20 -27.72 -15.43
N GLY A 85 -6.81 -26.78 -16.29
CA GLY A 85 -7.21 -26.75 -17.70
C GLY A 85 -6.72 -27.98 -18.45
N LEU A 86 -5.44 -28.32 -18.31
CA LEU A 86 -4.84 -29.51 -18.92
C LEU A 86 -5.53 -30.80 -18.44
N TRP A 87 -5.84 -30.89 -17.14
CA TRP A 87 -6.54 -32.05 -16.60
C TRP A 87 -7.95 -32.18 -17.16
N ARG A 88 -8.70 -31.07 -17.21
CA ARG A 88 -10.12 -31.05 -17.57
C ARG A 88 -10.37 -31.08 -19.08
N TYR A 89 -9.48 -30.48 -19.88
CA TYR A 89 -9.61 -30.40 -21.33
C TYR A 89 -8.74 -31.39 -22.11
N VAL A 90 -7.70 -31.99 -21.49
CA VAL A 90 -6.83 -32.95 -22.17
C VAL A 90 -6.88 -34.33 -21.51
N LEU A 91 -6.54 -34.45 -20.22
CA LEU A 91 -6.47 -35.78 -19.59
C LEU A 91 -7.83 -36.46 -19.48
N ALA A 92 -8.88 -35.73 -19.08
CA ALA A 92 -10.22 -36.29 -18.96
C ALA A 92 -10.78 -36.82 -20.30
N PRO A 93 -10.79 -36.05 -21.41
CA PRO A 93 -11.26 -36.55 -22.69
C PRO A 93 -10.34 -37.61 -23.30
N VAL A 94 -9.01 -37.52 -23.11
CA VAL A 94 -8.09 -38.55 -23.59
C VAL A 94 -8.31 -39.87 -22.85
N GLY A 95 -8.54 -39.83 -21.53
CA GLY A 95 -8.88 -41.02 -20.75
C GLY A 95 -10.20 -41.66 -21.19
N GLN A 96 -11.21 -40.85 -21.49
CA GLN A 96 -12.49 -41.34 -22.03
C GLN A 96 -12.35 -41.90 -23.46
N GLY A 97 -11.57 -41.25 -24.31
CA GLY A 97 -11.28 -41.72 -25.67
C GLY A 97 -10.49 -43.04 -25.68
N LEU A 98 -9.52 -43.19 -24.77
CA LEU A 98 -8.75 -44.43 -24.62
C LEU A 98 -9.63 -45.56 -24.07
N ALA A 99 -10.50 -45.27 -23.10
CA ALA A 99 -11.45 -46.25 -22.58
C ALA A 99 -12.46 -46.70 -23.65
N TRP A 100 -12.92 -45.78 -24.51
CA TRP A 100 -13.77 -46.09 -25.65
C TRP A 100 -13.05 -46.93 -26.70
N LEU A 101 -11.80 -46.59 -27.04
CA LEU A 101 -10.97 -47.37 -27.96
C LEU A 101 -10.69 -48.77 -27.43
N CYS A 102 -10.27 -48.92 -26.16
CA CYS A 102 -10.04 -50.23 -25.56
C CYS A 102 -11.32 -51.08 -25.55
N ARG A 103 -12.49 -50.48 -25.31
CA ARG A 103 -13.78 -51.18 -25.33
C ARG A 103 -14.19 -51.56 -26.75
N GLY A 104 -14.03 -50.66 -27.71
CA GLY A 104 -14.29 -50.92 -29.12
C GLY A 104 -13.39 -52.02 -29.70
N VAL A 105 -12.09 -52.00 -29.40
CA VAL A 105 -11.14 -53.06 -29.80
C VAL A 105 -11.50 -54.38 -29.14
N TYR A 106 -11.88 -54.38 -27.86
CA TYR A 106 -12.32 -55.61 -27.19
C TYR A 106 -13.58 -56.19 -27.86
N ASP A 107 -14.57 -55.35 -28.15
CA ASP A 107 -15.85 -55.78 -28.72
C ASP A 107 -15.75 -56.15 -30.22
N HIS A 108 -14.85 -55.52 -30.99
CA HIS A 108 -14.71 -55.78 -32.43
C HIS A 108 -13.61 -56.79 -32.78
N LEU A 109 -12.56 -56.93 -31.97
CA LEU A 109 -11.51 -57.92 -32.21
C LEU A 109 -11.63 -59.13 -31.29
N LEU A 110 -11.64 -58.95 -29.98
CA LEU A 110 -11.60 -60.09 -29.06
C LEU A 110 -12.93 -60.86 -29.01
N ALA A 111 -14.07 -60.16 -29.04
CA ALA A 111 -15.36 -60.81 -28.91
C ALA A 111 -15.80 -61.63 -30.14
N PRO A 112 -15.60 -61.19 -31.41
CA PRO A 112 -15.91 -62.01 -32.57
C PRO A 112 -14.80 -63.03 -32.87
N ALA A 113 -13.52 -62.70 -32.69
CA ALA A 113 -12.45 -63.69 -32.86
C ALA A 113 -12.55 -64.82 -31.83
N GLY A 114 -12.85 -64.48 -30.57
CA GLY A 114 -13.12 -65.47 -29.53
C GLY A 114 -14.36 -66.32 -29.84
N ARG A 115 -15.44 -65.72 -30.34
CA ARG A 115 -16.66 -66.45 -30.72
C ARG A 115 -16.43 -67.38 -31.90
N ILE A 116 -15.77 -66.92 -32.97
CA ILE A 116 -15.52 -67.70 -34.19
C ILE A 116 -14.51 -68.83 -33.91
N LEU A 117 -13.44 -68.57 -33.15
CA LEU A 117 -12.48 -69.60 -32.77
C LEU A 117 -13.14 -70.69 -31.91
N VAL A 118 -14.02 -70.30 -30.99
CA VAL A 118 -14.76 -71.26 -30.15
C VAL A 118 -15.78 -72.06 -30.95
N THR A 119 -16.55 -71.45 -31.86
CA THR A 119 -17.61 -72.15 -32.58
C THR A 119 -17.12 -72.98 -33.76
N TYR A 120 -16.15 -72.49 -34.53
CA TYR A 120 -15.70 -73.16 -35.76
C TYR A 120 -14.48 -74.06 -35.57
N VAL A 121 -13.58 -73.77 -34.61
CA VAL A 121 -12.39 -74.60 -34.39
C VAL A 121 -12.57 -75.45 -33.14
N LEU A 122 -12.92 -74.82 -32.02
CA LEU A 122 -12.95 -75.53 -30.74
C LEU A 122 -14.15 -76.48 -30.62
N ARG A 123 -15.34 -76.09 -31.10
CA ARG A 123 -16.56 -76.91 -30.99
C ARG A 123 -16.50 -78.24 -31.77
N PRO A 124 -16.10 -78.31 -33.05
CA PRO A 124 -16.01 -79.59 -33.77
C PRO A 124 -14.81 -80.42 -33.31
N LEU A 125 -13.67 -79.77 -33.03
CA LEU A 125 -12.49 -80.45 -32.47
C LEU A 125 -12.81 -81.05 -31.09
N TRP A 126 -13.55 -80.33 -30.25
CA TRP A 126 -14.00 -80.81 -28.95
C TRP A 126 -15.09 -81.85 -29.06
N ALA A 127 -15.95 -81.80 -30.09
CA ALA A 127 -16.94 -82.84 -30.33
C ALA A 127 -16.28 -84.16 -30.77
N ALA A 128 -15.27 -84.10 -31.64
CA ALA A 128 -14.50 -85.26 -32.11
C ALA A 128 -13.59 -85.83 -31.02
N LEU A 129 -12.84 -84.96 -30.33
CA LEU A 129 -11.94 -85.37 -29.24
C LEU A 129 -12.71 -85.89 -28.03
N ALA A 130 -13.87 -85.28 -27.72
CA ALA A 130 -14.72 -85.82 -26.69
C ALA A 130 -15.47 -87.06 -27.19
N TRP A 131 -15.78 -87.29 -28.46
CA TRP A 131 -16.38 -88.57 -28.89
C TRP A 131 -15.38 -89.73 -28.68
N LEU A 132 -14.10 -89.53 -29.04
CA LEU A 132 -13.01 -90.48 -28.80
C LEU A 132 -12.65 -90.63 -27.30
N GLY A 133 -12.71 -89.55 -26.51
CA GLY A 133 -12.44 -89.60 -25.07
C GLY A 133 -13.64 -90.04 -24.21
N ARG A 134 -14.88 -89.89 -24.69
CA ARG A 134 -16.10 -90.16 -23.89
C ARG A 134 -16.50 -91.62 -23.83
N GLY A 135 -16.00 -92.48 -24.72
CA GLY A 135 -16.34 -93.91 -24.71
C GLY A 135 -15.83 -94.64 -23.45
N GLY A 136 -14.59 -94.37 -23.02
CA GLY A 136 -13.99 -95.03 -21.86
C GLY A 136 -13.71 -94.12 -20.65
N MET A 137 -13.37 -92.85 -20.86
CA MET A 137 -12.82 -91.99 -19.78
C MET A 137 -13.90 -91.30 -18.93
N ARG A 138 -15.13 -91.17 -19.46
CA ARG A 138 -16.18 -90.32 -18.87
C ARG A 138 -16.86 -90.93 -17.63
N TYR A 139 -16.86 -92.24 -17.49
CA TYR A 139 -17.49 -92.91 -16.33
C TYR A 139 -16.56 -93.01 -15.12
N LEU A 140 -15.23 -92.98 -15.32
CA LEU A 140 -14.25 -93.17 -14.23
C LEU A 140 -13.55 -91.87 -13.80
N LEU A 141 -13.05 -91.04 -14.74
CA LEU A 141 -12.25 -89.85 -14.37
C LEU A 141 -13.06 -88.58 -14.14
N ALA A 142 -14.23 -88.44 -14.75
CA ALA A 142 -15.04 -87.22 -14.61
C ALA A 142 -15.53 -86.95 -13.17
N PRO A 143 -16.02 -87.94 -12.38
CA PRO A 143 -16.33 -87.69 -10.97
C PRO A 143 -15.06 -87.42 -10.14
N LEU A 144 -13.95 -88.09 -10.47
CA LEU A 144 -12.68 -87.95 -9.74
C LEU A 144 -12.07 -86.55 -9.92
N ALA A 145 -11.96 -86.06 -11.16
CA ALA A 145 -11.37 -84.76 -11.46
C ALA A 145 -12.23 -83.60 -10.93
N LYS A 146 -13.56 -83.76 -10.96
CA LYS A 146 -14.50 -82.76 -10.40
C LYS A 146 -14.46 -82.77 -8.87
N GLY A 147 -14.28 -83.94 -8.25
CA GLY A 147 -14.01 -84.08 -6.82
C GLY A 147 -12.70 -83.40 -6.42
N VAL A 148 -11.60 -83.69 -7.10
CA VAL A 148 -10.28 -83.11 -6.79
C VAL A 148 -10.26 -81.59 -6.97
N THR A 149 -10.81 -81.07 -8.06
CA THR A 149 -10.88 -79.61 -8.27
C THR A 149 -11.77 -78.91 -7.26
N TRP A 150 -12.89 -79.52 -6.86
CA TRP A 150 -13.74 -78.98 -5.79
C TRP A 150 -13.04 -79.02 -4.44
N ILE A 151 -12.31 -80.10 -4.13
CA ILE A 151 -11.52 -80.22 -2.90
C ILE A 151 -10.38 -79.19 -2.88
N VAL A 152 -9.65 -79.00 -3.98
CA VAL A 152 -8.57 -78.00 -4.06
C VAL A 152 -9.13 -76.58 -3.98
N TRP A 153 -10.26 -76.29 -4.62
CA TRP A 153 -10.92 -74.99 -4.53
C TRP A 153 -11.46 -74.73 -3.12
N ALA A 154 -12.10 -75.74 -2.50
CA ALA A 154 -12.58 -75.66 -1.13
C ALA A 154 -11.42 -75.50 -0.15
N LEU A 155 -10.34 -76.28 -0.26
CA LEU A 155 -9.13 -76.12 0.55
C LEU A 155 -8.53 -74.72 0.36
N GLY A 156 -8.38 -74.24 -0.87
CA GLY A 156 -7.88 -72.90 -1.13
C GLY A 156 -8.74 -71.80 -0.51
N MET A 157 -10.07 -71.92 -0.64
CA MET A 157 -11.01 -70.96 -0.07
C MET A 157 -11.05 -71.02 1.46
N THR A 158 -10.95 -72.22 2.04
CA THR A 158 -11.02 -72.46 3.49
C THR A 158 -9.69 -72.19 4.20
N LEU A 159 -8.53 -72.39 3.56
CA LEU A 159 -7.22 -72.08 4.14
C LEU A 159 -6.79 -70.63 3.91
N PHE A 160 -7.15 -70.04 2.78
CA PHE A 160 -6.64 -68.71 2.44
C PHE A 160 -7.67 -67.62 2.71
N VAL A 161 -8.86 -67.77 2.13
CA VAL A 161 -9.85 -66.68 2.13
C VAL A 161 -10.60 -66.62 3.46
N TRP A 162 -11.03 -67.75 4.01
CA TRP A 162 -11.75 -67.79 5.28
C TRP A 162 -10.92 -67.32 6.48
N PRO A 163 -9.66 -67.73 6.67
CA PRO A 163 -8.86 -67.30 7.80
C PRO A 163 -8.48 -65.83 7.68
N TRP A 164 -8.21 -65.35 6.46
CA TRP A 164 -7.96 -63.93 6.22
C TRP A 164 -9.20 -63.07 6.41
N ALA A 165 -10.36 -63.51 5.91
CA ALA A 165 -11.63 -62.81 6.10
C ALA A 165 -12.08 -62.84 7.58
N ALA A 166 -11.83 -63.94 8.28
CA ALA A 166 -12.05 -64.04 9.71
C ALA A 166 -11.11 -63.11 10.47
N LEU A 167 -9.81 -63.09 10.15
CA LEU A 167 -8.85 -62.16 10.74
C LEU A 167 -9.25 -60.70 10.49
N TRP A 168 -9.72 -60.39 9.29
CA TRP A 168 -10.17 -59.05 8.93
C TRP A 168 -11.43 -58.64 9.71
N ARG A 169 -12.43 -59.53 9.80
CA ARG A 169 -13.70 -59.27 10.49
C ARG A 169 -13.58 -59.28 12.02
N TRP A 170 -12.78 -60.19 12.57
CA TRP A 170 -12.68 -60.42 14.01
C TRP A 170 -11.54 -59.65 14.68
N VAL A 171 -10.51 -59.22 13.93
CA VAL A 171 -9.35 -58.50 14.50
C VAL A 171 -9.23 -57.10 13.92
N LEU A 172 -9.08 -56.95 12.60
CA LEU A 172 -8.83 -55.61 12.02
C LEU A 172 -10.02 -54.66 12.18
N ALA A 173 -11.24 -55.12 11.93
CA ALA A 173 -12.43 -54.29 12.05
C ALA A 173 -12.69 -53.78 13.49
N PRO A 174 -12.62 -54.61 14.56
CA PRO A 174 -12.77 -54.11 15.93
C PRO A 174 -11.57 -53.29 16.40
N VAL A 175 -10.33 -53.64 16.01
CA VAL A 175 -9.15 -52.84 16.35
C VAL A 175 -9.22 -51.46 15.70
N GLY A 176 -9.63 -51.38 14.42
CA GLY A 176 -9.84 -50.12 13.73
C GLY A 176 -10.91 -49.24 14.40
N ARG A 177 -12.04 -49.84 14.84
CA ARG A 177 -13.07 -49.11 15.61
C ARG A 177 -12.58 -48.69 16.99
N GLY A 178 -11.78 -49.51 17.66
CA GLY A 178 -11.19 -49.20 18.96
C GLY A 178 -10.22 -48.02 18.88
N ILE A 179 -9.32 -48.02 17.90
CA ILE A 179 -8.37 -46.93 17.65
C ILE A 179 -9.12 -45.64 17.28
N ALA A 180 -10.13 -45.72 16.40
CA ALA A 180 -10.94 -44.56 16.04
C ALA A 180 -11.67 -43.99 17.25
N TRP A 181 -12.25 -44.84 18.10
CA TRP A 181 -12.91 -44.41 19.33
C TRP A 181 -11.93 -43.76 20.30
N LEU A 182 -10.73 -44.33 20.49
CA LEU A 182 -9.68 -43.76 21.33
C LEU A 182 -9.20 -42.41 20.81
N ALA A 183 -8.99 -42.27 19.50
CA ALA A 183 -8.62 -41.02 18.87
C ALA A 183 -9.69 -39.94 19.08
N VAL A 184 -10.96 -40.30 18.91
CA VAL A 184 -12.09 -39.38 19.16
C VAL A 184 -12.21 -39.01 20.63
N ALA A 185 -12.03 -39.98 21.54
CA ALA A 185 -12.06 -39.74 22.97
C ALA A 185 -10.92 -38.80 23.41
N VAL A 186 -9.69 -39.04 22.96
CA VAL A 186 -8.54 -38.17 23.25
C VAL A 186 -8.76 -36.77 22.69
N TYR A 187 -9.26 -36.66 21.46
CA TYR A 187 -9.57 -35.37 20.85
C TYR A 187 -10.63 -34.59 21.67
N ARG A 188 -11.71 -35.25 22.06
CA ARG A 188 -12.85 -34.62 22.74
C ARG A 188 -12.59 -34.33 24.22
N TYR A 189 -11.93 -35.24 24.94
CA TYR A 189 -11.72 -35.13 26.38
C TYR A 189 -10.38 -34.51 26.77
N VAL A 190 -9.37 -34.53 25.91
CA VAL A 190 -8.05 -33.96 26.22
C VAL A 190 -7.80 -32.72 25.37
N LEU A 191 -7.89 -32.84 24.05
CA LEU A 191 -7.46 -31.76 23.16
C LEU A 191 -8.39 -30.55 23.19
N THR A 192 -9.70 -30.78 23.26
CA THR A 192 -10.71 -29.71 23.31
C THR A 192 -10.63 -28.88 24.61
N PRO A 193 -10.61 -29.46 25.81
CA PRO A 193 -10.49 -28.67 27.05
C PRO A 193 -9.13 -28.01 27.21
N VAL A 194 -8.04 -28.66 26.77
CA VAL A 194 -6.70 -28.04 26.78
C VAL A 194 -6.66 -26.84 25.84
N GLY A 195 -7.24 -26.96 24.64
CA GLY A 195 -7.36 -25.85 23.70
C GLY A 195 -8.15 -24.68 24.28
N HIS A 196 -9.30 -24.93 24.90
CA HIS A 196 -10.08 -23.90 25.57
C HIS A 196 -9.37 -23.30 26.79
N GLY A 197 -8.63 -24.10 27.56
CA GLY A 197 -7.80 -23.64 28.68
C GLY A 197 -6.71 -22.68 28.21
N LEU A 198 -5.99 -23.03 27.15
CA LEU A 198 -4.92 -22.20 26.59
C LEU A 198 -5.46 -20.88 26.00
N VAL A 199 -6.60 -20.93 25.31
CA VAL A 199 -7.28 -19.73 24.79
C VAL A 199 -7.74 -18.82 25.94
N ARG A 200 -8.28 -19.39 27.03
CA ARG A 200 -8.68 -18.60 28.20
C ARG A 200 -7.47 -17.98 28.91
N LEU A 201 -6.37 -18.71 29.05
CA LEU A 201 -5.14 -18.20 29.67
C LEU A 201 -4.51 -17.08 28.85
N THR A 202 -4.42 -17.26 27.52
CA THR A 202 -3.91 -16.20 26.63
C THR A 202 -4.82 -14.98 26.60
N ALA A 203 -6.15 -15.18 26.57
CA ALA A 203 -7.10 -14.08 26.65
C ALA A 203 -7.06 -13.36 28.02
N ALA A 204 -6.91 -14.11 29.11
CA ALA A 204 -6.73 -13.53 30.44
C ALA A 204 -5.44 -12.74 30.53
N ALA A 205 -4.31 -13.30 30.07
CA ALA A 205 -3.03 -12.60 30.01
C ALA A 205 -3.14 -11.32 29.18
N PHE A 206 -3.79 -11.35 28.02
CA PHE A 206 -4.00 -10.15 27.20
C PHE A 206 -4.85 -9.09 27.92
N ARG A 207 -5.95 -9.49 28.58
CA ARG A 207 -6.84 -8.56 29.30
C ARG A 207 -6.19 -7.96 30.54
N TYR A 208 -5.46 -8.76 31.31
CA TYR A 208 -4.87 -8.32 32.58
C TYR A 208 -3.49 -7.69 32.42
N LEU A 209 -2.73 -8.02 31.36
CA LEU A 209 -1.39 -7.47 31.16
C LEU A 209 -1.38 -6.36 30.12
N LEU A 210 -1.89 -6.62 28.91
CA LEU A 210 -1.77 -5.65 27.81
C LEU A 210 -2.76 -4.48 27.95
N ARG A 211 -3.98 -4.73 28.45
CA ARG A 211 -4.99 -3.69 28.59
C ARG A 211 -4.62 -2.58 29.60
N PRO A 212 -4.17 -2.89 30.83
CA PRO A 212 -3.75 -1.84 31.77
C PRO A 212 -2.44 -1.19 31.36
N VAL A 213 -1.50 -1.93 30.76
CA VAL A 213 -0.26 -1.35 30.23
C VAL A 213 -0.56 -0.39 29.06
N GLY A 214 -1.48 -0.76 28.16
CA GLY A 214 -1.91 0.10 27.07
C GLY A 214 -2.62 1.36 27.55
N LEU A 215 -3.51 1.24 28.54
CA LEU A 215 -4.18 2.39 29.17
C LEU A 215 -3.19 3.28 29.93
N GLY A 216 -2.24 2.69 30.65
CA GLY A 216 -1.18 3.41 31.36
C GLY A 216 -0.28 4.20 30.39
N LEU A 217 0.14 3.57 29.30
CA LEU A 217 0.95 4.22 28.26
C LEU A 217 0.17 5.33 27.55
N ALA A 218 -1.11 5.12 27.27
CA ALA A 218 -1.98 6.14 26.67
C ALA A 218 -2.16 7.33 27.62
N TRP A 219 -2.36 7.08 28.91
CA TRP A 219 -2.48 8.15 29.91
C TRP A 219 -1.17 8.94 30.04
N LEU A 220 -0.03 8.25 30.01
CA LEU A 220 1.30 8.86 30.03
C LEU A 220 1.56 9.69 28.76
N ALA A 221 1.16 9.19 27.58
CA ALA A 221 1.27 9.92 26.32
C ALA A 221 0.36 11.16 26.29
N VAL A 222 -0.87 11.06 26.80
CA VAL A 222 -1.80 12.19 26.93
C VAL A 222 -1.27 13.22 27.93
N GLY A 223 -0.72 12.77 29.06
CA GLY A 223 -0.04 13.61 30.04
C GLY A 223 1.13 14.36 29.40
N LEU A 224 2.04 13.65 28.73
CA LEU A 224 3.17 14.25 28.03
C LEU A 224 2.71 15.26 26.98
N TYR A 225 1.67 14.94 26.21
CA TYR A 225 1.12 15.86 25.22
C TYR A 225 0.58 17.13 25.87
N ARG A 226 -0.24 17.00 26.91
CA ARG A 226 -0.92 18.12 27.56
C ARG A 226 0.02 18.99 28.40
N TYR A 227 0.99 18.39 29.09
CA TYR A 227 1.90 19.09 30.00
C TYR A 227 3.21 19.55 29.34
N VAL A 228 3.63 18.94 28.22
CA VAL A 228 4.92 19.28 27.59
C VAL A 228 4.72 19.81 26.17
N LEU A 229 4.03 19.06 25.29
CA LEU A 229 3.90 19.48 23.89
C LEU A 229 2.97 20.68 23.72
N ALA A 230 1.84 20.73 24.43
CA ALA A 230 0.91 21.85 24.34
C ALA A 230 1.54 23.19 24.79
N PRO A 231 2.22 23.29 25.95
CA PRO A 231 2.91 24.53 26.31
C PRO A 231 4.09 24.83 25.38
N ALA A 232 4.87 23.83 24.97
CA ALA A 232 5.97 24.04 24.02
C ALA A 232 5.47 24.58 22.68
N GLY A 233 4.37 24.03 22.15
CA GLY A 233 3.72 24.51 20.93
C GLY A 233 3.22 25.95 21.05
N ARG A 234 2.64 26.32 22.21
CA ARG A 234 2.22 27.71 22.46
C ARG A 234 3.41 28.67 22.51
N VAL A 235 4.50 28.30 23.17
CA VAL A 235 5.73 29.10 23.24
C VAL A 235 6.34 29.25 21.85
N LEU A 236 6.39 28.18 21.06
CA LEU A 236 6.92 28.21 19.70
C LEU A 236 6.09 29.09 18.76
N LEU A 237 4.75 28.98 18.82
CA LEU A 237 3.85 29.85 18.05
C LEU A 237 3.94 31.32 18.48
N TRP A 238 4.18 31.57 19.77
CA TRP A 238 4.40 32.92 20.27
C TRP A 238 5.74 33.47 19.77
N ALA A 239 6.81 32.69 19.86
CA ALA A 239 8.13 33.03 19.33
C ALA A 239 8.08 33.30 17.82
N TRP A 240 7.38 32.45 17.06
CA TRP A 240 7.18 32.65 15.61
C TRP A 240 6.41 33.94 15.30
N ARG A 241 5.35 34.25 16.06
CA ARG A 241 4.61 35.52 15.91
C ARG A 241 5.45 36.74 16.26
N VAL A 242 6.34 36.63 17.25
CA VAL A 242 7.28 37.70 17.61
C VAL A 242 8.31 37.88 16.49
N ALA A 243 8.90 36.79 16.00
CA ALA A 243 9.83 36.81 14.88
C ALA A 243 9.20 37.43 13.62
N GLY A 244 7.97 37.03 13.27
CA GLY A 244 7.23 37.61 12.14
C GLY A 244 6.95 39.11 12.30
N ARG A 245 6.68 39.59 13.52
CA ARG A 245 6.53 41.03 13.79
C ARG A 245 7.83 41.80 13.61
N ILE A 246 8.96 41.22 14.04
CA ILE A 246 10.29 41.83 13.88
C ILE A 246 10.67 41.88 12.40
N VAL A 247 10.51 40.78 11.67
CA VAL A 247 10.79 40.73 10.23
C VAL A 247 9.89 41.70 9.46
N GLY A 248 8.60 41.76 9.78
CA GLY A 248 7.68 42.71 9.17
C GLY A 248 7.98 44.17 9.50
N ALA A 249 8.58 44.47 10.65
CA ALA A 249 9.06 45.80 11.00
C ALA A 249 10.33 46.16 10.20
N LEU A 250 11.28 45.24 10.10
CA LEU A 250 12.50 45.41 9.29
C LEU A 250 12.16 45.61 7.82
N TRP A 251 11.23 44.83 7.29
CA TRP A 251 10.78 44.93 5.90
C TRP A 251 10.12 46.28 5.60
N ARG A 252 9.28 46.78 6.51
CA ARG A 252 8.68 48.12 6.39
C ARG A 252 9.73 49.22 6.41
N GLY A 253 10.76 49.10 7.26
CA GLY A 253 11.89 50.02 7.26
C GLY A 253 12.63 50.03 5.92
N PHE A 254 12.90 48.84 5.37
CA PHE A 254 13.58 48.70 4.08
C PHE A 254 12.76 49.26 2.92
N GLN A 255 11.45 48.99 2.88
CA GLN A 255 10.56 49.54 1.87
C GLN A 255 10.48 51.07 1.95
N TRP A 256 10.47 51.63 3.17
CA TRP A 256 10.49 53.07 3.37
C TRP A 256 11.80 53.69 2.87
N VAL A 257 12.95 53.08 3.18
CA VAL A 257 14.26 53.51 2.64
C VAL A 257 14.26 53.45 1.12
N GLY A 258 13.77 52.37 0.51
CA GLY A 258 13.65 52.26 -0.95
C GLY A 258 12.74 53.33 -1.56
N TRP A 259 11.63 53.65 -0.90
CA TRP A 259 10.71 54.68 -1.37
C TRP A 259 11.30 56.09 -1.25
N VAL A 260 11.99 56.39 -0.15
CA VAL A 260 12.65 57.69 0.04
C VAL A 260 13.85 57.87 -0.90
N LEU A 261 14.65 56.82 -1.08
CA LEU A 261 15.88 56.89 -1.87
C LEU A 261 15.62 56.86 -3.38
N VAL A 262 14.61 56.13 -3.82
CA VAL A 262 14.34 55.90 -5.26
C VAL A 262 13.00 56.48 -5.68
N GLY A 263 11.93 56.21 -4.94
CA GLY A 263 10.58 56.63 -5.31
C GLY A 263 10.38 58.14 -5.30
N TRP A 264 10.86 58.82 -4.26
CA TRP A 264 10.74 60.27 -4.11
C TRP A 264 11.52 61.07 -5.18
N PRO A 265 12.82 60.80 -5.44
CA PRO A 265 13.53 61.50 -6.51
C PRO A 265 13.01 61.15 -7.91
N ALA A 266 12.63 59.89 -8.17
CA ALA A 266 12.05 59.51 -9.45
C ALA A 266 10.72 60.23 -9.73
N SER A 267 9.86 60.39 -8.71
CA SER A 267 8.60 61.12 -8.85
C SER A 267 8.82 62.62 -9.10
N ARG A 268 9.86 63.22 -8.49
CA ARG A 268 10.27 64.60 -8.75
C ARG A 268 10.78 64.77 -10.18
N VAL A 269 11.65 63.88 -10.67
CA VAL A 269 12.13 63.92 -12.07
C VAL A 269 10.97 63.78 -13.05
N TYR A 270 10.02 62.89 -12.78
CA TYR A 270 8.82 62.72 -13.61
C TYR A 270 7.95 63.99 -13.67
N ARG A 271 7.68 64.61 -12.52
CA ARG A 271 6.85 65.83 -12.47
C ARG A 271 7.56 67.06 -13.00
N TYR A 272 8.85 67.24 -12.73
CA TYR A 272 9.57 68.46 -13.09
C TYR A 272 10.22 68.42 -14.47
N VAL A 273 10.47 67.24 -15.06
CA VAL A 273 11.15 67.13 -16.36
C VAL A 273 10.22 66.53 -17.42
N LEU A 274 9.62 65.37 -17.15
CA LEU A 274 8.80 64.67 -18.13
C LEU A 274 7.45 65.37 -18.40
N THR A 275 6.85 65.97 -17.37
CA THR A 275 5.57 66.68 -17.52
C THR A 275 5.70 67.96 -18.37
N PRO A 276 6.66 68.88 -18.13
CA PRO A 276 6.82 70.06 -18.99
C PRO A 276 7.31 69.72 -20.39
N VAL A 277 8.18 68.70 -20.55
CA VAL A 277 8.57 68.21 -21.88
C VAL A 277 7.36 67.65 -22.63
N GLY A 278 6.46 66.93 -21.94
CA GLY A 278 5.21 66.45 -22.51
C GLY A 278 4.30 67.59 -22.98
N HIS A 279 4.23 68.69 -22.23
CA HIS A 279 3.49 69.89 -22.65
C HIS A 279 4.13 70.57 -23.87
N ALA A 280 5.45 70.75 -23.87
CA ALA A 280 6.18 71.37 -24.98
C ALA A 280 6.03 70.56 -26.28
N VAL A 281 6.19 69.23 -26.22
CA VAL A 281 6.00 68.34 -27.37
C VAL A 281 4.55 68.40 -27.88
N ARG A 282 3.58 68.45 -26.96
CA ARG A 282 2.16 68.55 -27.34
C ARG A 282 1.82 69.87 -28.01
N GLU A 283 2.46 70.96 -27.61
CA GLU A 283 2.28 72.28 -28.19
C GLU A 283 2.92 72.37 -29.58
N VAL A 284 4.14 71.86 -29.75
CA VAL A 284 4.81 71.75 -31.06
C VAL A 284 4.01 70.89 -32.04
N TRP A 285 3.44 69.77 -31.56
CA TRP A 285 2.59 68.92 -32.40
C TRP A 285 1.29 69.63 -32.82
N ARG A 286 0.72 70.48 -31.94
CA ARG A 286 -0.47 71.26 -32.26
C ARG A 286 -0.19 72.34 -33.29
N THR A 287 0.90 73.10 -33.15
CA THR A 287 1.30 74.13 -34.12
C THR A 287 1.67 73.52 -35.47
N GLY A 288 2.43 72.42 -35.48
CA GLY A 288 2.72 71.68 -36.71
C GLY A 288 1.45 71.19 -37.43
N ARG A 289 0.48 70.65 -36.69
CA ARG A 289 -0.81 70.24 -37.28
C ARG A 289 -1.64 71.41 -37.82
N ALA A 290 -1.58 72.57 -37.20
CA ALA A 290 -2.27 73.77 -37.68
C ALA A 290 -1.67 74.24 -39.01
N ALA A 291 -0.34 74.37 -39.08
CA ALA A 291 0.37 74.77 -40.29
C ALA A 291 0.11 73.81 -41.48
N VAL A 292 0.09 72.50 -41.23
CA VAL A 292 -0.24 71.51 -42.29
C VAL A 292 -1.69 71.64 -42.75
N ARG A 293 -2.63 71.92 -41.84
CA ARG A 293 -4.04 72.11 -42.20
C ARG A 293 -4.24 73.37 -43.03
N GLU A 294 -3.57 74.46 -42.68
CA GLU A 294 -3.59 75.72 -43.43
C GLU A 294 -2.97 75.55 -44.82
N ALA A 295 -1.79 74.94 -44.92
CA ALA A 295 -1.16 74.64 -46.20
C ALA A 295 -2.05 73.74 -47.07
N ARG A 296 -2.69 72.72 -46.49
CA ARG A 296 -3.63 71.86 -47.21
C ARG A 296 -4.89 72.60 -47.63
N ALA A 297 -5.40 73.52 -46.82
CA ALA A 297 -6.55 74.34 -47.17
C ALA A 297 -6.20 75.29 -48.33
N ALA A 298 -5.04 75.94 -48.28
CA ALA A 298 -4.54 76.82 -49.34
C ALA A 298 -4.34 76.07 -50.67
N VAL A 299 -3.70 74.89 -50.64
CA VAL A 299 -3.54 74.05 -51.83
C VAL A 299 -4.89 73.60 -52.37
N ARG A 300 -5.84 73.23 -51.50
CA ARG A 300 -7.18 72.81 -51.93
C ARG A 300 -7.96 73.98 -52.55
N GLN A 301 -7.83 75.18 -52.00
CA GLN A 301 -8.47 76.39 -52.52
C GLN A 301 -7.88 76.80 -53.87
N ALA A 302 -6.57 76.63 -54.07
CA ALA A 302 -5.90 76.88 -55.34
C ALA A 302 -6.25 75.85 -56.43
N LEU A 303 -6.39 74.56 -56.07
CA LEU A 303 -6.70 73.50 -57.03
C LEU A 303 -8.19 73.35 -57.36
N PHE A 304 -9.09 73.57 -56.39
CA PHE A 304 -10.52 73.26 -56.55
C PHE A 304 -11.42 74.49 -56.55
N GLY A 305 -10.84 75.69 -56.46
CA GLY A 305 -11.61 76.93 -56.31
C GLY A 305 -12.30 77.03 -54.94
N THR A 306 -12.88 78.19 -54.66
CA THR A 306 -13.63 78.44 -53.42
C THR A 306 -14.92 77.63 -53.41
N PRO A 307 -15.13 76.70 -52.46
CA PRO A 307 -16.44 76.09 -52.30
C PRO A 307 -17.47 77.17 -51.91
N PRO A 308 -18.68 77.14 -52.49
CA PRO A 308 -19.71 78.14 -52.22
C PRO A 308 -20.06 78.19 -50.73
N VAL A 309 -20.19 79.41 -50.21
CA VAL A 309 -20.65 79.71 -48.86
C VAL A 309 -22.05 79.15 -48.69
N GLU A 310 -22.17 78.04 -47.96
CA GLU A 310 -23.46 77.45 -47.62
C GLU A 310 -24.01 78.17 -46.37
N PRO A 311 -25.22 78.77 -46.45
CA PRO A 311 -25.71 79.69 -45.43
C PRO A 311 -26.03 78.99 -44.11
N ALA A 312 -25.81 79.74 -43.01
CA ALA A 312 -26.05 79.34 -41.63
C ALA A 312 -27.45 78.73 -41.44
N ARG A 313 -27.50 77.40 -41.31
CA ARG A 313 -28.71 76.68 -40.93
C ARG A 313 -28.64 76.26 -39.46
N SER A 314 -29.31 77.07 -38.65
CA SER A 314 -30.13 76.65 -37.50
C SER A 314 -29.41 76.15 -36.24
N ARG A 315 -29.01 77.12 -35.42
CA ARG A 315 -29.03 77.08 -33.96
C ARG A 315 -30.48 76.83 -33.49
N ALA A 316 -30.79 75.67 -32.93
CA ALA A 316 -31.77 75.45 -31.82
C ALA A 316 -32.30 73.99 -31.77
N ARG A 317 -31.80 73.22 -30.80
CA ARG A 317 -32.52 72.11 -30.14
C ARG A 317 -31.83 71.84 -28.79
N THR A 318 -32.05 72.70 -27.80
CA THR A 318 -32.96 72.49 -26.65
C THR A 318 -32.67 71.25 -25.80
N LEU A 319 -32.29 71.54 -24.55
CA LEU A 319 -32.83 71.00 -23.28
C LEU A 319 -32.53 69.56 -22.84
N GLY A 320 -32.20 69.45 -21.54
CA GLY A 320 -32.05 68.23 -20.74
C GLY A 320 -30.58 67.84 -20.56
N SER A 321 -29.98 67.72 -19.38
CA SER A 321 -30.51 67.09 -18.16
C SER A 321 -29.51 67.34 -17.01
N THR A 322 -29.96 68.07 -15.99
CA THR A 322 -29.83 67.83 -14.53
C THR A 322 -28.57 67.12 -14.00
N THR A 323 -27.70 67.77 -13.20
CA THR A 323 -27.85 68.00 -11.75
C THR A 323 -28.30 66.78 -10.94
N ALA A 324 -27.48 66.42 -9.94
CA ALA A 324 -27.80 65.70 -8.70
C ALA A 324 -28.05 64.16 -8.75
N ALA A 325 -27.06 63.44 -8.22
CA ALA A 325 -27.20 62.28 -7.31
C ALA A 325 -25.80 62.13 -6.68
N ASP A 326 -25.48 62.71 -5.52
CA ASP A 326 -26.07 62.49 -4.20
C ASP A 326 -26.30 61.00 -3.91
N ALA A 327 -25.27 60.35 -3.40
CA ALA A 327 -25.35 59.04 -2.75
C ALA A 327 -24.14 58.84 -1.84
N ALA A 328 -24.16 59.49 -0.66
CA ALA A 328 -23.74 58.89 0.62
C ALA A 328 -23.83 59.93 1.76
N PRO A 329 -24.87 59.86 2.61
CA PRO A 329 -24.77 60.34 3.97
C PRO A 329 -24.87 59.16 4.95
N ALA A 330 -23.98 59.12 5.94
CA ALA A 330 -24.30 58.92 7.36
C ALA A 330 -23.04 58.56 8.15
N ASP A 331 -22.42 59.57 8.75
CA ASP A 331 -21.64 59.42 9.98
C ASP A 331 -22.62 59.41 11.15
N GLU A 332 -22.82 58.25 11.80
CA GLU A 332 -23.47 58.16 13.11
C GLU A 332 -22.40 58.18 14.21
N ILE A 333 -22.10 59.36 14.73
CA ILE A 333 -21.47 59.55 16.04
C ILE A 333 -22.36 60.50 16.83
N SER A 334 -23.14 59.94 17.76
CA SER A 334 -23.89 60.70 18.76
C SER A 334 -24.13 59.85 20.01
N LEU A 335 -23.17 59.89 20.94
CA LEU A 335 -23.45 59.86 22.38
C LEU A 335 -23.48 61.32 22.83
N PRO A 336 -24.43 61.78 23.67
CA PRO A 336 -24.39 61.40 25.08
C PRO A 336 -25.75 61.41 25.83
N ARG A 337 -25.90 60.59 26.87
CA ARG A 337 -26.62 61.04 28.07
C ARG A 337 -26.23 60.27 29.33
N ARG A 338 -25.70 61.04 30.26
CA ARG A 338 -25.47 60.77 31.68
C ARG A 338 -26.75 61.15 32.42
N GLN A 339 -27.27 60.27 33.27
CA GLN A 339 -28.26 60.47 34.35
C GLN A 339 -28.43 59.06 34.94
N GLY A 340 -28.42 58.81 36.24
CA GLY A 340 -28.38 59.60 37.47
C GLY A 340 -28.34 58.59 38.61
#